data_AF-A0A927RBE2-F1
#
_entry.id   AF-A0A927RBE2-F1
#
_cell.length_a   1.000
_cell.length_b   1.000
_cell.length_c   1.000
_cell.angle_alpha   90.00
_cell.angle_beta   90.00
_cell.angle_gamma   90.00
#
_symmetry.space_group_name_H-M   'P 1'
#
loop_
_entity.id
_entity.type
_entity.pdbx_description
1 polymer ?
#
loop_
_entity_poly.entity_id
_entity_poly.type
_entity_poly.pdbx_seq_one_letter_code
_entity_poly.pdbx_strand_id
1 'polypeptide(L)' 'MHCITSPQNAASQAFHARLGFTTSAVKPDYDGPGLDRVAFTIDLARIR' A
#
# COMPACT_ATOMS: atom_id res chain seq x y z
N MET A 1 -6.24 0.78 -9.56
CA MET A 1 -5.55 -0.48 -9.19
C MET A 1 -5.29 -0.45 -7.68
N HIS A 2 -5.37 -1.60 -7.03
CA HIS A 2 -5.15 -1.74 -5.59
C HIS A 2 -4.15 -2.86 -5.30
N CYS A 3 -3.30 -2.65 -4.30
CA CYS A 3 -2.41 -3.67 -3.75
C CYS A 3 -2.19 -3.43 -2.25
N ILE A 4 -1.67 -4.43 -1.55
CA ILE A 4 -1.40 -4.39 -0.11
C ILE A 4 0.00 -4.92 0.20
N THR A 5 0.58 -4.48 1.32
CA THR A 5 1.82 -5.03 1.86
C THR A 5 1.87 -4.88 3.38
N SER A 6 2.89 -5.44 4.04
CA SER A 6 3.10 -5.23 5.48
C SER A 6 3.72 -3.86 5.77
N PRO A 7 3.44 -3.24 6.94
CA PRO A 7 4.09 -1.99 7.35
C PRO A 7 5.62 -2.06 7.37
N GLN A 8 6.20 -3.24 7.59
CA GLN A 8 7.64 -3.45 7.64
C GLN A 8 8.28 -3.54 6.26
N ASN A 9 7.51 -3.74 5.18
CA ASN A 9 8.03 -3.77 3.81
C ASN A 9 8.22 -2.35 3.25
N ALA A 10 9.18 -1.63 3.83
CA ALA A 10 9.50 -0.25 3.47
C ALA A 10 9.96 -0.12 2.00
N ALA A 11 10.62 -1.15 1.46
CA ALA A 11 11.06 -1.17 0.07
C ALA A 11 9.87 -1.13 -0.90
N SER A 12 8.85 -1.98 -0.68
CA SER A 12 7.64 -1.99 -1.50
C SER A 12 6.86 -0.66 -1.39
N GLN A 13 6.75 -0.11 -0.18
CA GLN A 13 6.12 1.20 0.04
C GLN A 13 6.81 2.32 -0.73
N ALA A 14 8.15 2.41 -0.65
CA ALA A 14 8.93 3.41 -1.36
C ALA A 14 8.84 3.25 -2.89
N PHE A 15 8.85 2.01 -3.37
CA PHE A 15 8.68 1.71 -4.79
C PHE A 15 7.31 2.20 -5.32
N HIS A 16 6.22 1.85 -4.65
CA HIS A 16 4.88 2.26 -5.09
C HIS A 16 4.64 3.77 -4.95
N ALA A 17 5.22 4.42 -3.93
CA ALA A 17 5.18 5.87 -3.80
C ALA A 17 5.84 6.56 -5.01
N ARG A 18 6.97 6.05 -5.50
CA ARG A 18 7.64 6.58 -6.71
C ARG A 18 6.82 6.37 -7.99
N LEU A 19 6.00 5.33 -8.04
CA LEU A 19 5.06 5.10 -9.15
C LEU A 19 3.80 5.96 -9.06
N GLY A 20 3.64 6.78 -8.02
CA GLY A 20 2.49 7.67 -7.84
C GLY A 20 1.29 7.03 -7.13
N PHE A 21 1.47 5.88 -6.47
CA PHE A 21 0.41 5.33 -5.63
C PHE A 21 0.24 6.19 -4.37
N THR A 22 -1.01 6.33 -3.94
CA THR A 22 -1.35 6.85 -2.61
C THR A 22 -1.34 5.72 -1.59
N THR A 23 -0.74 5.97 -0.44
CA THR A 23 -0.59 5.01 0.66
C THR A 23 -1.62 5.28 1.76
N SER A 24 -2.27 4.24 2.27
CA SER A 24 -3.15 4.36 3.44
C SER A 24 -2.36 4.46 4.75
N ALA A 25 -3.03 4.84 5.84
CA ALA A 25 -2.54 4.51 7.18
C ALA A 25 -2.43 2.98 7.37
N VAL A 26 -1.68 2.55 8.39
CA VAL A 26 -1.63 1.14 8.80
C VAL A 26 -3.04 0.67 9.19
N LYS A 27 -3.42 -0.49 8.66
CA LYS A 27 -4.67 -1.18 8.96
C LYS A 27 -4.32 -2.34 9.89
N PRO A 28 -4.69 -2.25 11.18
CA PRO A 28 -4.38 -3.30 12.14
C PRO A 28 -5.15 -4.57 11.80
N ASP A 29 -4.52 -5.73 12.06
CA ASP A 29 -5.12 -7.05 11.96
C ASP A 29 -5.83 -7.36 10.62
N TYR A 30 -5.41 -6.73 9.52
CA TYR A 30 -6.10 -6.79 8.24
C TYR A 30 -6.23 -8.22 7.69
N ASP A 31 -5.17 -9.03 7.83
CA ASP A 31 -5.16 -10.45 7.45
C ASP A 31 -5.31 -11.38 8.67
N GLY A 32 -5.74 -10.86 9.83
CA GLY A 32 -5.83 -11.57 11.10
C GLY A 32 -4.92 -11.01 12.20
N PRO A 33 -4.98 -11.56 13.43
CA PRO A 33 -4.27 -11.01 14.59
C PRO A 33 -2.76 -10.83 14.37
N GLY A 34 -2.27 -9.61 14.58
CA GLY A 34 -0.89 -9.18 14.38
C GLY A 34 -0.47 -9.00 12.92
N LEU A 35 -1.37 -9.23 11.96
CA LEU A 35 -1.07 -9.18 10.52
C LEU A 35 -1.54 -7.87 9.91
N ASP A 36 -0.92 -6.78 10.35
CA ASP A 36 -1.16 -5.43 9.85
C ASP A 36 -0.83 -5.31 8.37
N ARG A 37 -1.58 -4.44 7.67
CA ARG A 37 -1.33 -4.11 6.27
C ARG A 37 -1.38 -2.62 6.01
N VAL A 38 -0.70 -2.24 4.94
CA VAL A 38 -0.81 -0.93 4.30
C VAL A 38 -1.38 -1.17 2.91
N ALA A 39 -2.37 -0.38 2.52
CA ALA A 39 -2.97 -0.46 1.19
C ALA A 39 -2.45 0.67 0.30
N PHE A 40 -2.28 0.37 -0.98
CA PHE A 40 -1.92 1.33 -2.01
C PHE A 40 -3.03 1.44 -3.05
N THR A 41 -3.25 2.65 -3.54
CA THR A 41 -4.22 2.92 -4.61
C THR A 41 -3.61 3.83 -5.66
N ILE A 42 -3.83 3.50 -6.93
CA ILE A 42 -3.53 4.42 -8.03
C ILE A 42 -4.68 4.43 -9.04
N ASP A 43 -4.99 5.62 -9.54
CA ASP A 43 -5.93 5.80 -10.63
C ASP A 43 -5.16 5.77 -11.95
N LEU A 44 -5.27 4.65 -12.67
CA LEU A 44 -4.57 4.45 -13.94
C LEU A 44 -5.04 5.42 -15.03
N ALA A 45 -6.24 5.98 -14.93
CA ALA A 45 -6.72 6.97 -15.89
C ALA A 45 -5.99 8.32 -15.74
N ARG A 46 -5.41 8.59 -14.56
CA ARG A 46 -4.69 9.84 -14.26
C ARG A 46 -3.19 9.82 -14.58
N ILE A 47 -2.65 8.66 -14.94
CA ILE A 47 -1.22 8.47 -15.26
C ILE A 47 -0.97 8.35 -16.76
N ARG A 48 -2.00 8.62 -17.58
CA ARG A 48 -1.91 8.60 -19.04
C ARG A 48 -1.30 9.88 -19.59
#